data_AF-A0A356IQE0-F1
#
_entry.id   AF-A0A356IQE0-F1
#
_cell.length_a   1.000
_cell.length_b   1.000
_cell.length_c   1.000
_cell.angle_alpha   90.00
_cell.angle_beta   90.00
_cell.angle_gamma   90.00
#
_symmetry.space_group_name_H-M   'P 1'
#
loop_
_entity.id
_entity.type
_entity.pdbx_description
1 polymer ?
#
loop_
_entity_poly.entity_id
_entity_poly.type
_entity_poly.pdbx_seq_one_letter_code
_entity_poly.pdbx_strand_id
1 'polypeptide(L)' 'GSTRFFLSLEDGLMRIFASDRVKGLMQTLGMERGEAIEHRWVTKSIENAQKKVEGRNFDIRKSLLEYDDVAN' A
#
# COMPACT_ATOMS: atom_id res chain seq x y z
N GLY A 1 -23.03 11.34 -6.95
CA GLY A 1 -22.62 10.60 -5.73
C GLY A 1 -21.12 10.59 -5.66
N SER A 2 -20.55 10.55 -4.45
CA SER A 2 -19.11 10.46 -4.22
C SER A 2 -18.79 9.27 -3.30
N THR A 3 -17.66 8.63 -3.53
CA THR A 3 -17.15 7.55 -2.69
C THR A 3 -15.95 8.08 -1.92
N ARG A 4 -15.92 7.87 -0.61
CA ARG A 4 -14.79 8.23 0.26
C ARG A 4 -14.27 6.96 0.93
N PHE A 5 -12.96 6.80 0.91
CA PHE A 5 -12.28 5.68 1.57
C PHE A 5 -11.57 6.19 2.82
N PHE A 6 -11.61 5.39 3.88
CA PHE A 6 -10.90 5.63 5.14
C PHE A 6 -9.95 4.46 5.37
N LEU A 7 -8.72 4.75 5.78
CA LEU A 7 -7.64 3.77 5.96
C LEU A 7 -6.94 4.04 7.29
N SER A 8 -6.53 2.97 7.96
CA SER A 8 -5.73 3.02 9.18
C SER A 8 -4.28 2.64 8.88
N LEU A 9 -3.34 3.24 9.64
CA LEU A 9 -1.92 2.85 9.60
C LEU A 9 -1.70 1.40 10.07
N GLU A 10 -2.67 0.80 10.73
CA GLU A 10 -2.64 -0.60 11.17
C GLU A 10 -3.26 -1.56 10.16
N ASP A 11 -3.77 -1.10 9.02
CA ASP A 11 -4.37 -1.99 8.02
C ASP A 11 -3.31 -2.86 7.33
N GLY A 12 -3.72 -4.00 6.77
CA GLY A 12 -2.79 -4.94 6.13
C GLY A 12 -1.91 -4.32 5.05
N LEU A 13 -2.48 -3.46 4.20
CA LEU A 13 -1.72 -2.71 3.19
C LEU A 13 -0.68 -1.80 3.85
N MET A 14 -1.08 -1.06 4.88
CA MET A 14 -0.18 -0.17 5.60
C MET A 14 0.84 -0.94 6.43
N ARG A 15 0.58 -2.13 6.95
CA ARG A 15 1.64 -2.94 7.62
C ARG A 15 2.73 -3.38 6.66
N ILE A 16 2.38 -3.63 5.40
CA ILE A 16 3.35 -4.05 4.38
C ILE A 16 4.16 -2.85 3.88
N PHE A 17 3.61 -1.64 3.91
CA PHE A 17 4.19 -0.46 3.25
C PHE A 17 4.53 0.74 4.16
N ALA A 18 3.82 0.92 5.27
CA ALA A 18 4.18 1.84 6.35
C ALA A 18 5.35 1.26 7.13
N SER A 19 6.52 1.31 6.50
CA SER A 19 7.80 1.07 7.16
C SER A 19 7.93 1.92 8.43
N ASP A 20 8.85 1.54 9.33
CA ASP A 20 9.20 2.33 10.51
C ASP A 20 9.52 3.79 10.17
N ARG A 21 9.98 4.05 8.94
CA ARG A 21 10.25 5.38 8.41
C ARG A 21 8.99 6.23 8.21
N VAL A 22 7.90 5.63 7.72
CA VAL A 22 6.61 6.31 7.59
C VAL A 22 6.02 6.56 8.98
N LYS A 23 6.05 5.56 9.87
CA LYS A 23 5.65 5.74 11.28
C LYS A 23 6.43 6.85 12.00
N GLY A 24 7.74 6.90 11.81
CA GLY A 24 8.61 7.94 12.36
C GLY A 24 8.26 9.32 11.82
N LEU A 25 8.04 9.45 10.51
CA LEU A 25 7.62 10.72 9.91
C LEU A 25 6.25 11.18 10.46
N MET A 26 5.32 10.25 10.61
CA MET A 26 3.98 10.47 11.18
C MET A 26 4.04 10.94 12.65
N GLN A 27 4.96 10.38 13.46
CA GLN A 27 5.24 10.85 14.82
C GLN A 27 5.88 12.24 14.85
N THR A 28 6.82 12.52 13.94
CA THR A 28 7.54 13.79 13.89
C THR A 28 6.63 14.95 13.45
N LEU A 29 5.62 14.66 12.63
CA LEU A 29 4.59 15.60 12.20
C LEU A 29 3.54 15.91 13.28
N GLY A 30 3.68 15.33 14.48
CA GLY A 30 2.85 15.67 15.64
C GLY A 30 1.43 15.10 15.58
N MET A 31 1.19 14.07 14.78
CA MET A 31 -0.17 13.52 14.67
C MET A 31 -0.60 12.82 15.95
N GLU A 32 -1.73 13.25 16.48
CA GLU A 32 -2.35 12.65 17.64
C GLU A 32 -3.26 11.47 17.26
N ARG A 33 -3.46 10.53 18.20
CA ARG A 33 -4.35 9.39 17.99
C ARG A 33 -5.77 9.92 17.78
N GLY A 34 -6.32 9.73 16.57
CA GLY A 34 -7.69 10.11 16.23
C GLY A 34 -7.79 11.24 15.21
N GLU A 35 -6.68 11.89 14.84
CA GLU A 35 -6.69 12.89 13.77
C GLU A 35 -6.60 12.23 12.39
N ALA A 36 -7.39 12.74 11.45
CA ALA A 36 -7.39 12.28 10.08
C ALA A 36 -6.11 12.74 9.37
N ILE A 37 -5.37 11.77 8.84
CA ILE A 37 -4.13 12.02 8.12
C ILE A 37 -4.47 12.40 6.68
N GLU A 38 -4.67 13.69 6.42
CA GLU A 38 -4.86 14.19 5.06
C GLU A 38 -3.60 14.91 4.57
N HIS A 39 -2.70 14.15 3.94
CA HIS A 39 -1.56 14.74 3.25
C HIS A 39 -1.32 14.06 1.91
N ARG A 40 -1.10 14.86 0.86
CA ARG A 40 -0.84 14.39 -0.52
C ARG A 40 0.26 13.32 -0.62
N TRP A 41 1.27 13.33 0.25
CA TRP A 41 2.33 12.33 0.24
C TRP A 41 1.88 10.97 0.78
N VAL A 42 0.92 10.95 1.73
CA VAL A 42 0.33 9.71 2.27
C VAL A 42 -0.52 9.05 1.20
N THR A 43 -1.40 9.82 0.54
CA THR A 43 -2.20 9.33 -0.59
C THR A 43 -1.33 8.76 -1.69
N LYS A 44 -0.26 9.47 -2.08
CA LYS A 44 0.68 8.99 -3.10
C LYS A 44 1.43 7.74 -2.67
N SER A 45 1.77 7.62 -1.38
CA SER A 45 2.43 6.43 -0.83
C SER A 45 1.51 5.21 -0.87
N ILE A 46 0.23 5.39 -0.55
CA ILE A 46 -0.79 4.34 -0.64
C ILE A 46 -0.99 3.89 -2.08
N GLU A 47 -1.09 4.84 -3.02
CA GLU A 47 -1.22 4.53 -4.45
C GLU A 47 -0.03 3.72 -4.98
N ASN A 48 1.19 4.13 -4.63
CA ASN A 48 2.41 3.42 -5.01
C ASN A 48 2.47 2.02 -4.40
N ALA A 49 2.03 1.87 -3.14
CA ALA A 49 1.95 0.59 -2.45
C ALA A 49 1.03 -0.36 -3.21
N GLN A 50 -0.18 0.10 -3.54
CA GLN A 50 -1.16 -0.67 -4.29
C GLN A 50 -0.62 -1.11 -5.65
N LYS A 51 -0.06 -0.17 -6.44
CA LYS A 51 0.56 -0.48 -7.74
C LYS A 51 1.65 -1.55 -7.64
N LYS A 52 2.46 -1.52 -6.57
CA LYS A 52 3.52 -2.51 -6.36
C LYS A 52 2.97 -3.90 -6.05
N VAL A 53 1.90 -4.00 -5.25
CA VAL A 53 1.23 -5.29 -4.95
C VAL A 53 0.61 -5.86 -6.21
N GLU A 54 -0.10 -5.04 -6.98
CA GLU A 54 -0.73 -5.44 -8.23
C GLU A 54 0.30 -5.92 -9.25
N GLY A 55 1.41 -5.20 -9.41
CA GLY A 55 2.53 -5.61 -10.27
C GLY A 55 3.12 -6.95 -9.86
N ARG A 56 3.42 -7.14 -8.56
CA ARG A 56 3.92 -8.41 -8.04
C ARG A 56 2.95 -9.57 -8.30
N ASN A 57 1.65 -9.35 -8.10
CA ASN A 57 0.63 -10.38 -8.35
C ASN A 57 0.48 -10.70 -9.84
N PHE A 58 0.73 -9.72 -10.72
CA PHE A 58 0.77 -9.92 -12.15
C PHE A 58 1.99 -10.78 -12.54
N ASP A 59 3.18 -10.43 -12.06
CA ASP A 59 4.42 -11.16 -12.35
C ASP A 59 4.35 -12.62 -11.90
N ILE A 60 3.84 -12.88 -10.67
CA ILE A 60 3.65 -14.24 -10.16
C ILE A 60 2.74 -15.06 -11.09
N ARG A 61 1.63 -14.47 -11.54
CA ARG A 61 0.71 -15.14 -12.46
C ARG A 61 1.33 -15.39 -13.83
N LYS A 62 2.14 -14.45 -14.33
CA LYS A 62 2.87 -14.60 -15.59
C LYS A 62 3.87 -15.75 -15.51
N SER A 63 4.67 -15.82 -14.45
CA SER A 63 5.61 -16.92 -14.26
C SER A 63 4.91 -18.27 -14.13
N LEU A 64 3.77 -18.33 -13.42
CA LEU A 64 2.99 -19.58 -13.33
C LEU A 64 2.52 -20.07 -14.72
N LEU A 65 2.03 -19.16 -15.56
CA LEU A 65 1.60 -19.47 -16.92
C LEU A 65 2.78 -19.94 -17.80
N GLU A 66 3.92 -19.26 -17.70
CA GLU A 66 5.14 -19.65 -18.44
C GLU A 66 5.64 -21.05 -18.07
N TYR A 67 5.49 -21.48 -16.81
CA TYR A 67 5.82 -22.86 -16.40
C TYR A 67 4.82 -23.90 -16.92
N ASP A 68 3.54 -23.54 -17.04
CA ASP A 68 2.50 -24.40 -17.62
C ASP A 68 2.74 -24.61 -19.13
N ASP A 69 3.10 -23.55 -19.85
CA ASP A 69 3.41 -23.58 -21.29
C ASP A 69 4.64 -24.45 -21.65
N VAL A 70 5.58 -24.65 -20.71
CA VAL A 70 6.78 -25.50 -20.91
C VAL A 70 6.53 -26.96 -20.56
N ALA A 71 5.56 -27.23 -19.67
CA ALA A 71 5.23 -28.59 -19.23
C ALA A 71 4.23 -29.31 -20.16
N ASN A 72 3.68 -28.62 -21.16
CA ASN A 72 2.65 -29.10 -22.08
C ASN A 72 3.21 -29.45 -23.47
#